data_AF-A0A9E3NXI9-F1
#
_entry.id   AF-A0A9E3NXI9-F1
#
_cell.length_a   1.000
_cell.length_b   1.000
_cell.length_c   1.000
_cell.angle_alpha   90.00
_cell.angle_beta   90.00
_cell.angle_gamma   90.00
#
_symmetry.space_group_name_H-M   'P 1'
#
loop_
_entity.id
_entity.type
_entity.pdbx_description
1 polymer ?
#
loop_
_entity_poly.entity_id
_entity_poly.type
_entity_poly.pdbx_seq_one_letter_code
_entity_poly.pdbx_strand_id
1 'polypeptide(L)'
;MTDVAEDVTVVWVSEDGTPRASAGEGRDDAVRALAEWGRARGVKLVSAAEGGPGALRFDPSLAERVEKELDRAREAIAALDADTADRALARAEAVLREHPELPQAAWLRAEVLRGWSNRWTRIEPRDEARARAAWQDADALDGGRVAGVGEAAAEARPKVAFDIVVQGGARRIVVRLDGVEIAGKPASDGASLHPALAAPTEHQLTVSRDGEPIFATWLSIGAPAPGAQRLVVPIVVGGGASCSAATFANVKVDSDDVGAKGVSCDRWILAMPAPRRGAVRVARCDRESCGPLLEWRVESAADMGPPLGPPKRPTGMPAWATWTLLGVGAAAATTITLVATGVFDARTVEPRFVNGGVRTD
;
A
#
# COMPACT_ATOMS: atom_id res chain seq x y z
N MET A 1 5.91 12.80 -21.37
CA MET A 1 5.64 12.19 -20.06
C MET A 1 5.23 13.32 -19.14
N THR A 2 3.95 13.45 -18.82
CA THR A 2 3.49 14.33 -17.74
C THR A 2 3.86 13.64 -16.44
N ASP A 3 4.79 14.23 -15.67
CA ASP A 3 5.04 13.80 -14.30
C ASP A 3 3.71 13.84 -13.55
N VAL A 4 3.26 12.68 -13.07
CA VAL A 4 2.09 12.59 -12.21
C VAL A 4 2.49 13.26 -10.91
N ALA A 5 1.87 14.40 -10.60
CA ALA A 5 2.10 15.10 -9.34
C ALA A 5 1.94 14.10 -8.19
N GLU A 6 2.98 13.98 -7.39
CA GLU A 6 2.96 13.04 -6.28
C GLU A 6 2.06 13.60 -5.18
N ASP A 7 1.11 12.77 -4.71
CA ASP A 7 0.26 13.09 -3.59
C ASP A 7 1.10 12.99 -2.30
N VAL A 8 1.22 14.08 -1.55
CA VAL A 8 1.98 14.12 -0.29
C VAL A 8 1.04 14.43 0.86
N THR A 9 1.09 13.60 1.91
CA THR A 9 0.24 13.79 3.09
C THR A 9 0.70 15.03 3.88
N VAL A 10 -0.23 15.91 4.24
CA VAL A 10 0.01 17.05 5.12
C VAL A 10 -0.58 16.80 6.49
N VAL A 11 0.23 17.09 7.51
CA VAL A 11 -0.18 17.13 8.91
C VAL A 11 -0.17 18.58 9.36
N TRP A 12 -1.31 19.03 9.87
CA TRP A 12 -1.41 20.37 10.42
C TRP A 12 -1.05 20.36 11.89
N VAL A 13 -0.16 21.24 12.36
CA VAL A 13 0.16 21.37 13.77
C VAL A 13 -0.37 22.72 14.28
N SER A 14 -1.12 22.72 15.37
CA SER A 14 -1.59 23.97 15.98
C SER A 14 -0.48 24.70 16.73
N GLU A 15 -0.78 25.94 17.17
CA GLU A 15 0.22 26.79 17.84
C GLU A 15 0.68 26.22 19.18
N ASP A 16 -0.15 25.41 19.82
CA ASP A 16 0.16 24.63 21.01
C ASP A 16 1.01 23.37 20.73
N GLY A 17 1.44 23.18 19.48
CA GLY A 17 2.24 22.03 19.05
C GLY A 17 1.43 20.74 18.89
N THR A 18 0.09 20.78 18.97
CA THR A 18 -0.74 19.57 18.82
C THR A 18 -1.00 19.24 17.33
N PRO A 19 -0.73 18.01 16.88
CA PRO A 19 -1.06 17.56 15.53
C PRO A 19 -2.58 17.47 15.32
N ARG A 20 -3.03 17.87 14.13
CA ARG A 20 -4.42 17.84 13.65
C ARG A 20 -4.44 17.34 12.21
N ALA A 21 -5.52 16.64 11.86
CA ALA A 21 -5.71 16.13 10.51
C ALA A 21 -6.03 17.25 9.50
N SER A 22 -6.61 18.35 9.97
CA SER A 22 -7.01 19.50 9.17
C SER A 22 -6.69 20.83 9.87
N ALA A 23 -6.50 21.88 9.06
CA ALA A 23 -6.45 23.25 9.54
C ALA A 23 -7.88 23.68 9.92
N GLY A 24 -8.22 23.67 11.21
CA GLY A 24 -9.57 24.03 11.68
C GLY A 24 -10.00 25.46 11.33
N GLU A 25 -11.27 25.80 11.64
CA GLU A 25 -11.88 27.12 11.38
C GLU A 25 -11.04 28.27 11.98
N GLY A 26 -10.76 29.30 11.16
CA GLY A 26 -10.04 30.52 11.57
C GLY A 26 -8.62 30.69 11.01
N ARG A 27 -8.21 29.91 10.00
CA ARG A 27 -6.83 29.93 9.45
C ARG A 27 -6.75 29.90 7.91
N ASP A 28 -7.76 30.43 7.24
CA ASP A 28 -7.90 30.43 5.77
C ASP A 28 -6.64 30.97 5.06
N ASP A 29 -5.98 31.97 5.64
CA ASP A 29 -4.74 32.55 5.12
C ASP A 29 -3.57 31.56 5.09
N ALA A 30 -3.40 30.78 6.16
CA ALA A 30 -2.31 29.81 6.26
C ALA A 30 -2.58 28.57 5.39
N VAL A 31 -3.85 28.18 5.25
CA VAL A 31 -4.29 27.12 4.32
C VAL A 31 -4.03 27.53 2.87
N ARG A 32 -4.37 28.78 2.52
CA ARG A 32 -4.06 29.35 1.20
C ARG A 32 -2.56 29.40 0.93
N ALA A 33 -1.77 29.84 1.92
CA ALA A 33 -0.30 29.85 1.81
C ALA A 33 0.27 28.45 1.60
N LEU A 34 -0.27 27.44 2.30
CA LEU A 34 0.13 26.04 2.13
C LEU A 34 -0.24 25.51 0.73
N ALA A 35 -1.46 25.80 0.24
CA ALA A 35 -1.88 25.41 -1.09
C ALA A 35 -0.97 26.02 -2.18
N GLU A 36 -0.58 27.28 -2.03
CA GLU A 36 0.39 27.95 -2.92
C GLU A 36 1.79 27.35 -2.84
N TRP A 37 2.27 27.06 -1.63
CA TRP A 37 3.53 26.35 -1.43
C TRP A 37 3.56 25.01 -2.17
N GLY A 38 2.44 24.26 -2.14
CA GLY A 38 2.29 22.98 -2.81
C GLY A 38 2.33 23.12 -4.33
N ARG A 39 1.55 24.07 -4.88
CA ARG A 39 1.56 24.41 -6.31
C ARG A 39 2.95 24.81 -6.81
N ALA A 40 3.66 25.67 -6.06
CA ALA A 40 5.00 26.13 -6.41
C ALA A 40 6.04 24.99 -6.45
N ARG A 41 5.76 23.85 -5.82
CA ARG A 41 6.63 22.66 -5.74
C ARG A 41 6.13 21.49 -6.57
N GLY A 42 5.03 21.65 -7.30
CA GLY A 42 4.44 20.58 -8.09
C GLY A 42 3.91 19.40 -7.26
N VAL A 43 3.59 19.61 -5.98
CA VAL A 43 3.07 18.57 -5.10
C VAL A 43 1.59 18.77 -4.84
N LYS A 44 0.83 17.68 -4.88
CA LYS A 44 -0.58 17.71 -4.51
C LYS A 44 -0.69 17.35 -3.04
N LEU A 45 -1.19 18.30 -2.25
CA LEU A 45 -1.30 18.16 -0.81
C LEU A 45 -2.61 17.46 -0.46
N VAL A 46 -2.53 16.39 0.31
CA VAL A 46 -3.70 15.64 0.80
C VAL A 46 -3.67 15.67 2.32
N SER A 47 -4.77 16.01 2.97
CA SER A 47 -4.85 15.95 4.44
C SER A 47 -4.60 14.53 4.92
N ALA A 48 -3.95 14.38 6.08
CA ALA A 48 -3.90 13.10 6.76
C ALA A 48 -5.33 12.56 6.93
N ALA A 49 -5.56 11.30 6.58
CA ALA A 49 -6.89 10.74 6.58
C ALA A 49 -7.49 10.84 8.01
N GLU A 50 -8.64 11.50 8.12
CA GLU A 50 -9.44 11.55 9.34
C GLU A 50 -10.08 10.17 9.53
N GLY A 51 -9.32 9.27 10.15
CA GLY A 51 -9.70 7.88 10.33
C GLY A 51 -8.46 6.98 10.36
N GLY A 52 -8.56 5.84 11.05
CA GLY A 52 -7.60 4.76 10.84
C GLY A 52 -7.68 4.20 9.42
N PRO A 53 -6.91 3.16 9.09
CA PRO A 53 -7.23 2.35 7.91
C PRO A 53 -8.73 2.04 7.92
N GLY A 54 -9.42 2.35 6.82
CA GLY A 54 -10.84 2.07 6.70
C GLY A 54 -11.09 0.58 6.92
N ALA A 55 -12.25 0.24 7.47
CA ALA A 55 -12.64 -1.15 7.61
C ALA A 55 -12.51 -1.88 6.27
N LEU A 56 -11.86 -3.04 6.30
CA LEU A 56 -11.88 -4.00 5.22
C LEU A 56 -13.34 -4.42 5.03
N ARG A 57 -13.87 -4.07 3.86
CA ARG A 57 -15.19 -4.55 3.44
C ARG A 57 -15.00 -5.96 2.91
N PHE A 58 -15.84 -6.88 3.36
CA PHE A 58 -15.89 -8.23 2.82
C PHE A 58 -17.26 -8.48 2.21
N ASP A 59 -17.29 -9.30 1.17
CA ASP A 59 -18.51 -9.75 0.51
C ASP A 59 -18.91 -11.13 1.09
N PRO A 60 -20.05 -11.24 1.82
CA PRO A 60 -20.47 -12.50 2.42
C PRO A 60 -20.78 -13.58 1.37
N SER A 61 -21.09 -13.21 0.12
CA SER A 61 -21.36 -14.18 -0.96
C SER A 61 -20.12 -15.00 -1.34
N LEU A 62 -18.92 -14.54 -0.99
CA LEU A 62 -17.68 -15.28 -1.19
C LEU A 62 -17.64 -16.56 -0.35
N ALA A 63 -18.16 -16.51 0.88
CA ALA A 63 -18.25 -17.69 1.73
C ALA A 63 -19.21 -18.73 1.16
N GLU A 64 -20.40 -18.31 0.70
CA GLU A 64 -21.37 -19.18 0.03
C GLU A 64 -20.77 -19.83 -1.22
N ARG A 65 -19.97 -19.06 -1.98
CA ARG A 65 -19.25 -19.58 -3.15
C ARG A 65 -18.24 -20.67 -2.76
N VAL A 66 -17.48 -20.47 -1.69
CA VAL A 66 -16.51 -21.46 -1.18
C VAL A 66 -17.24 -22.72 -0.72
N GLU A 67 -18.33 -22.59 0.04
CA GLU A 67 -19.14 -23.73 0.50
C GLU A 67 -19.69 -24.54 -0.67
N LYS A 68 -20.20 -23.87 -1.72
CA LYS A 68 -20.67 -24.55 -2.94
C LYS A 68 -19.57 -25.34 -3.65
N GLU A 69 -18.33 -24.83 -3.68
CA GLU A 69 -17.19 -25.56 -4.24
C GLU A 69 -16.77 -26.74 -3.33
N LEU A 70 -16.87 -26.60 -2.01
CA LEU A 70 -16.66 -27.69 -1.06
C LEU A 70 -17.70 -28.81 -1.24
N ASP A 71 -18.98 -28.48 -1.40
CA ASP A 71 -20.03 -29.46 -1.68
C ASP A 71 -19.78 -30.19 -3.00
N ARG A 72 -19.43 -29.45 -4.05
CA ARG A 72 -19.04 -30.03 -5.33
C ARG A 72 -17.83 -30.97 -5.21
N ALA A 73 -16.83 -30.59 -4.40
CA ALA A 73 -15.69 -31.44 -4.12
C ALA A 73 -16.09 -32.72 -3.39
N ARG A 74 -16.97 -32.65 -2.39
CA ARG A 74 -17.47 -33.81 -1.64
C ARG A 74 -18.23 -34.78 -2.56
N GLU A 75 -19.11 -34.27 -3.42
CA GLU A 75 -19.83 -35.07 -4.42
C GLU A 75 -18.88 -35.76 -5.39
N ALA A 76 -17.89 -35.02 -5.93
CA ALA A 76 -16.88 -35.57 -6.82
C ALA A 76 -16.01 -36.64 -6.14
N ILE A 77 -15.64 -36.43 -4.86
CA ILE A 77 -14.90 -37.42 -4.08
C ILE A 77 -15.71 -38.70 -3.88
N ALA A 78 -17.00 -38.58 -3.58
CA ALA A 78 -17.89 -39.72 -3.44
C ALA A 78 -18.07 -40.50 -4.76
N ALA A 79 -18.03 -39.79 -5.89
CA ALA A 79 -18.09 -40.36 -7.24
C ALA A 79 -16.73 -40.87 -7.76
N LEU A 80 -15.65 -40.77 -6.97
CA LEU A 80 -14.27 -41.10 -7.38
C LEU A 80 -13.77 -40.29 -8.60
N ASP A 81 -14.29 -39.08 -8.81
CA ASP A 81 -13.85 -38.15 -9.86
C ASP A 81 -12.75 -37.21 -9.31
N ALA A 82 -11.49 -37.64 -9.50
CA ALA A 82 -10.30 -36.89 -9.07
C ALA A 82 -10.24 -35.48 -9.65
N ASP A 83 -10.45 -35.34 -10.96
CA ASP A 83 -10.27 -34.08 -11.68
C ASP A 83 -11.28 -33.02 -11.23
N THR A 84 -12.54 -33.42 -11.04
CA THR A 84 -13.56 -32.49 -10.57
C THR A 84 -13.34 -32.10 -9.11
N ALA A 85 -12.94 -33.05 -8.26
CA ALA A 85 -12.57 -32.77 -6.87
C ALA A 85 -11.39 -31.78 -6.79
N ASP A 86 -10.30 -32.05 -7.51
CA ASP A 86 -9.08 -31.24 -7.49
C ASP A 86 -9.37 -29.80 -7.95
N ARG A 87 -10.15 -29.64 -9.04
CA ARG A 87 -10.54 -28.31 -9.54
C ARG A 87 -11.44 -27.56 -8.55
N ALA A 88 -12.37 -28.23 -7.90
CA ALA A 88 -13.29 -27.60 -6.94
C ALA A 88 -12.53 -27.15 -5.67
N LEU A 89 -11.70 -28.02 -5.11
CA LEU A 89 -10.85 -27.69 -3.95
C LEU A 89 -9.88 -26.56 -4.25
N ALA A 90 -9.23 -26.57 -5.42
CA ALA A 90 -8.32 -25.50 -5.83
C ALA A 90 -9.03 -24.15 -5.99
N ARG A 91 -10.27 -24.11 -6.52
CA ARG A 91 -11.06 -22.87 -6.61
C ARG A 91 -11.46 -22.35 -5.23
N ALA A 92 -11.88 -23.22 -4.32
CA ALA A 92 -12.20 -22.84 -2.94
C ALA A 92 -10.96 -22.25 -2.23
N GLU A 93 -9.80 -22.91 -2.38
CA GLU A 93 -8.51 -22.44 -1.85
C GLU A 93 -8.10 -21.08 -2.40
N ALA A 94 -8.23 -20.85 -3.71
CA ALA A 94 -7.86 -19.59 -4.34
C ALA A 94 -8.68 -18.42 -3.78
N VAL A 95 -10.01 -18.59 -3.68
CA VAL A 95 -10.89 -17.56 -3.10
C VAL A 95 -10.50 -17.25 -1.65
N LEU A 96 -10.25 -18.27 -0.83
CA LEU A 96 -9.86 -18.06 0.58
C LEU A 96 -8.50 -17.36 0.73
N ARG A 97 -7.53 -17.64 -0.15
CA ARG A 97 -6.24 -16.95 -0.15
C ARG A 97 -6.35 -15.47 -0.52
N GLU A 98 -7.24 -15.15 -1.45
CA GLU A 98 -7.51 -13.77 -1.88
C GLU A 98 -8.31 -12.98 -0.84
N HIS A 99 -9.07 -13.66 0.02
CA HIS A 99 -10.01 -13.05 0.97
C HIS A 99 -9.77 -13.46 2.44
N PRO A 100 -8.59 -13.15 3.02
CA PRO A 100 -8.30 -13.43 4.42
C PRO A 100 -9.15 -12.60 5.40
N GLU A 101 -9.90 -11.62 4.93
CA GLU A 101 -10.79 -10.79 5.76
C GLU A 101 -12.10 -11.48 6.16
N LEU A 102 -12.45 -12.61 5.53
CA LEU A 102 -13.69 -13.33 5.84
C LEU A 102 -13.66 -13.88 7.28
N PRO A 103 -14.69 -13.65 8.12
CA PRO A 103 -14.69 -14.09 9.52
C PRO A 103 -14.47 -15.60 9.70
N GLN A 104 -14.97 -16.42 8.77
CA GLN A 104 -14.88 -17.88 8.78
C GLN A 104 -13.78 -18.44 7.86
N ALA A 105 -12.84 -17.63 7.36
CA ALA A 105 -11.86 -18.08 6.37
C ALA A 105 -10.98 -19.23 6.89
N ALA A 106 -10.48 -19.14 8.12
CA ALA A 106 -9.67 -20.21 8.73
C ALA A 106 -10.42 -21.55 8.81
N TRP A 107 -11.70 -21.51 9.21
CA TRP A 107 -12.52 -22.72 9.28
C TRP A 107 -12.80 -23.30 7.89
N LEU A 108 -13.18 -22.47 6.91
CA LEU A 108 -13.38 -22.91 5.53
C LEU A 108 -12.09 -23.45 4.92
N ARG A 109 -10.94 -22.87 5.25
CA ARG A 109 -9.62 -23.33 4.81
C ARG A 109 -9.28 -24.70 5.39
N ALA A 110 -9.60 -24.93 6.66
CA ALA A 110 -9.50 -26.26 7.26
C ALA A 110 -10.35 -27.29 6.51
N GLU A 111 -11.60 -26.96 6.17
CA GLU A 111 -12.49 -27.84 5.40
C GLU A 111 -11.96 -28.14 3.98
N VAL A 112 -11.33 -27.17 3.30
CA VAL A 112 -10.63 -27.42 2.03
C VAL A 112 -9.50 -28.43 2.23
N LEU A 113 -8.71 -28.30 3.30
CA LEU A 113 -7.61 -29.22 3.61
C LEU A 113 -8.10 -30.63 3.99
N ARG A 114 -9.24 -30.76 4.68
CA ARG A 114 -9.93 -32.06 4.88
C ARG A 114 -10.34 -32.67 3.54
N GLY A 115 -10.86 -31.85 2.64
CA GLY A 115 -11.19 -32.25 1.26
C GLY A 115 -9.97 -32.83 0.52
N TRP A 116 -8.83 -32.13 0.58
CA TRP A 116 -7.56 -32.62 0.02
C TRP A 116 -7.09 -33.93 0.66
N SER A 117 -7.18 -34.04 1.98
CA SER A 117 -6.84 -35.27 2.71
C SER A 117 -7.69 -36.47 2.27
N ASN A 118 -9.02 -36.29 2.19
CA ASN A 118 -9.94 -37.32 1.70
C ASN A 118 -9.66 -37.68 0.23
N ARG A 119 -9.37 -36.69 -0.60
CA ARG A 119 -9.04 -36.88 -2.02
C ARG A 119 -7.80 -37.75 -2.21
N TRP A 120 -6.70 -37.48 -1.50
CA TRP A 120 -5.47 -38.28 -1.63
C TRP A 120 -5.53 -39.63 -0.92
N THR A 121 -6.47 -39.82 0.02
CA THR A 121 -6.68 -41.12 0.67
C THR A 121 -7.53 -42.06 -0.19
N ARG A 122 -8.52 -41.53 -0.93
CA ARG A 122 -9.57 -42.35 -1.55
C ARG A 122 -9.36 -42.62 -3.05
N ILE A 123 -8.86 -41.63 -3.80
CA ILE A 123 -8.85 -41.63 -5.28
C ILE A 123 -7.42 -41.66 -5.79
N GLU A 124 -7.17 -42.42 -6.86
CA GLU A 124 -5.85 -42.48 -7.50
C GLU A 124 -5.47 -41.15 -8.20
N PRO A 125 -4.19 -40.75 -8.20
CA PRO A 125 -3.09 -41.35 -7.46
C PRO A 125 -3.22 -41.07 -5.95
N ARG A 126 -3.13 -42.12 -5.14
CA ARG A 126 -3.14 -42.01 -3.68
C ARG A 126 -1.81 -41.51 -3.15
N ASP A 127 -1.86 -40.71 -2.09
CA ASP A 127 -0.68 -40.20 -1.40
C ASP A 127 -0.98 -40.01 0.09
N GLU A 128 -0.68 -41.03 0.88
CA GLU A 128 -0.95 -41.02 2.33
C GLU A 128 -0.14 -39.95 3.08
N ALA A 129 1.06 -39.62 2.60
CA ALA A 129 1.90 -38.61 3.23
C ALA A 129 1.30 -37.22 3.04
N ARG A 130 0.87 -36.90 1.80
CA ARG A 130 0.15 -35.65 1.53
C ARG A 130 -1.19 -35.59 2.23
N ALA A 131 -1.93 -36.71 2.28
CA ALA A 131 -3.21 -36.77 2.99
C ALA A 131 -3.05 -36.48 4.48
N ARG A 132 -2.02 -37.05 5.11
CA ARG A 132 -1.66 -36.80 6.51
C ARG A 132 -1.24 -35.36 6.74
N ALA A 133 -0.42 -34.80 5.84
CA ALA A 133 0.01 -33.40 5.93
C ALA A 133 -1.18 -32.44 5.87
N ALA A 134 -2.11 -32.62 4.91
CA ALA A 134 -3.31 -31.79 4.82
C ALA A 134 -4.24 -31.96 6.02
N TRP A 135 -4.36 -33.16 6.59
CA TRP A 135 -5.09 -33.34 7.85
C TRP A 135 -4.50 -32.51 8.98
N GLN A 136 -3.18 -32.58 9.15
CA GLN A 136 -2.47 -31.83 10.19
C GLN A 136 -2.59 -30.32 10.00
N ASP A 137 -2.56 -29.86 8.76
CA ASP A 137 -2.77 -28.45 8.43
C ASP A 137 -4.21 -28.01 8.74
N ALA A 138 -5.21 -28.87 8.52
CA ALA A 138 -6.60 -28.60 8.91
C ALA A 138 -6.78 -28.52 10.43
N ASP A 139 -6.22 -29.49 11.17
CA ASP A 139 -6.25 -29.51 12.65
C ASP A 139 -5.61 -28.27 13.26
N ALA A 140 -4.57 -27.73 12.62
CA ALA A 140 -3.88 -26.53 13.07
C ALA A 140 -4.76 -25.27 12.99
N LEU A 141 -5.71 -25.23 12.04
CA LEU A 141 -6.60 -24.09 11.79
C LEU A 141 -7.90 -24.16 12.60
N ASP A 142 -8.52 -25.34 12.71
CA ASP A 142 -9.82 -25.51 13.37
C ASP A 142 -9.73 -25.88 14.86
N GLY A 143 -8.50 -26.07 15.37
CA GLY A 143 -8.24 -26.45 16.75
C GLY A 143 -8.37 -27.94 17.05
N GLY A 144 -8.43 -28.79 16.02
CA GLY A 144 -8.48 -30.25 16.14
C GLY A 144 -9.90 -30.78 16.23
N ARG A 145 -10.75 -30.45 15.25
CA ARG A 145 -12.09 -31.04 15.12
C ARG A 145 -12.00 -32.57 15.11
N VAL A 146 -12.95 -33.23 15.77
CA VAL A 146 -13.09 -34.69 15.73
C VAL A 146 -13.33 -35.15 14.29
N ALA A 147 -12.63 -36.21 13.87
CA ALA A 147 -12.79 -36.80 12.55
C ALA A 147 -14.23 -37.29 12.32
N GLY A 148 -14.77 -36.96 11.15
CA GLY A 148 -16.05 -37.44 10.66
C GLY A 148 -15.99 -38.87 10.13
N VAL A 149 -17.14 -39.37 9.69
CA VAL A 149 -17.24 -40.73 9.13
C VAL A 149 -16.39 -40.85 7.86
N GLY A 150 -15.44 -41.79 7.87
CA GLY A 150 -14.55 -42.07 6.75
C GLY A 150 -13.39 -41.07 6.60
N GLU A 151 -13.22 -40.14 7.54
CA GLU A 151 -12.03 -39.32 7.65
C GLU A 151 -10.93 -40.07 8.43
N ALA A 152 -9.68 -39.95 8.00
CA ALA A 152 -8.54 -40.56 8.67
C ALA A 152 -7.79 -39.51 9.49
N ALA A 153 -7.91 -39.59 10.82
CA ALA A 153 -7.22 -38.69 11.71
C ALA A 153 -5.70 -38.86 11.66
N ALA A 154 -4.97 -37.75 11.71
CA ALA A 154 -3.53 -37.72 11.93
C ALA A 154 -3.19 -37.06 13.26
N GLU A 155 -2.04 -37.40 13.81
CA GLU A 155 -1.52 -36.74 15.01
C GLU A 155 -1.21 -35.27 14.72
N ALA A 156 -1.69 -34.38 15.60
CA ALA A 156 -1.49 -32.95 15.47
C ALA A 156 0.00 -32.57 15.55
N ARG A 157 0.39 -31.53 14.80
CA ARG A 157 1.76 -31.01 14.85
C ARG A 157 2.03 -30.31 16.19
N PRO A 158 3.27 -30.40 16.71
CA PRO A 158 3.65 -29.63 17.89
C PRO A 158 3.56 -28.12 17.59
N LYS A 159 3.03 -27.36 18.53
CA LYS A 159 2.90 -25.90 18.39
C LYS A 159 4.22 -25.19 18.67
N VAL A 160 4.40 -24.05 18.00
CA VAL A 160 5.57 -23.18 18.06
C VAL A 160 5.15 -21.84 18.62
N ALA A 161 5.94 -21.31 19.55
CA ALA A 161 5.69 -20.01 20.14
C ALA A 161 6.34 -18.89 19.31
N PHE A 162 5.60 -17.81 19.09
CA PHE A 162 6.05 -16.65 18.33
C PHE A 162 5.36 -15.38 18.86
N ASP A 163 5.82 -14.22 18.41
CA ASP A 163 5.24 -12.94 18.79
C ASP A 163 4.75 -12.18 17.56
N ILE A 164 3.54 -11.62 17.65
CA ILE A 164 3.00 -10.69 16.67
C ILE A 164 3.16 -9.28 17.26
N VAL A 165 3.83 -8.39 16.53
CA VAL A 165 4.04 -7.00 16.94
C VAL A 165 3.19 -6.11 16.05
N VAL A 166 2.20 -5.43 16.62
CA VAL A 166 1.29 -4.55 15.88
C VAL A 166 1.66 -3.09 16.14
N GLN A 167 1.99 -2.37 15.07
CA GLN A 167 2.32 -0.95 15.05
C GLN A 167 1.18 -0.13 14.42
N GLY A 168 1.05 1.15 14.79
CA GLY A 168 0.03 2.05 14.24
C GLY A 168 -1.39 1.84 14.75
N GLY A 169 -1.56 0.94 15.74
CA GLY A 169 -2.84 0.68 16.38
C GLY A 169 -3.26 1.80 17.32
N ALA A 170 -4.40 2.43 17.05
CA ALA A 170 -5.10 3.23 18.07
C ALA A 170 -5.48 2.34 19.27
N ARG A 171 -5.87 2.95 20.39
CA ARG A 171 -6.47 2.23 21.53
C ARG A 171 -7.63 1.35 21.01
N ARG A 172 -7.79 0.12 21.54
CA ARG A 172 -8.86 -0.87 21.22
C ARG A 172 -8.69 -1.69 19.92
N ILE A 173 -7.49 -2.08 19.58
CA ILE A 173 -7.30 -3.15 18.58
C ILE A 173 -7.53 -4.53 19.19
N VAL A 174 -8.08 -5.44 18.38
CA VAL A 174 -8.22 -6.86 18.71
C VAL A 174 -7.50 -7.66 17.64
N VAL A 175 -6.54 -8.50 18.05
CA VAL A 175 -5.79 -9.37 17.16
C VAL A 175 -6.34 -10.77 17.29
N ARG A 176 -6.69 -11.40 16.17
CA ARG A 176 -7.17 -12.79 16.11
C ARG A 176 -6.30 -13.63 15.19
N LEU A 177 -5.97 -14.83 15.64
CA LEU A 177 -5.35 -15.87 14.84
C LEU A 177 -6.37 -17.00 14.69
N ASP A 178 -6.73 -17.32 13.46
CA ASP A 178 -7.76 -18.31 13.11
C ASP A 178 -9.10 -18.06 13.80
N GLY A 179 -9.45 -16.78 13.96
CA GLY A 179 -10.65 -16.34 14.67
C GLY A 179 -10.52 -16.29 16.20
N VAL A 180 -9.44 -16.81 16.78
CA VAL A 180 -9.19 -16.80 18.23
C VAL A 180 -8.44 -15.54 18.65
N GLU A 181 -8.99 -14.79 19.60
CA GLU A 181 -8.38 -13.57 20.13
C GLU A 181 -7.07 -13.86 20.89
N ILE A 182 -6.03 -13.11 20.56
CA ILE A 182 -4.72 -13.18 21.22
C ILE A 182 -4.52 -11.93 22.08
N ALA A 183 -4.33 -12.15 23.37
CA ALA A 183 -4.06 -11.09 24.34
C ALA A 183 -2.81 -10.28 23.97
N GLY A 184 -2.95 -8.95 23.94
CA GLY A 184 -1.87 -8.01 23.69
C GLY A 184 -1.32 -7.39 24.98
N LYS A 185 -0.04 -7.03 24.96
CA LYS A 185 0.59 -6.18 25.97
C LYS A 185 1.12 -4.92 25.28
N PRO A 186 0.90 -3.71 25.83
CA PRO A 186 1.48 -2.49 25.27
C PRO A 186 3.01 -2.53 25.36
N ALA A 187 3.68 -2.09 24.29
CA ALA A 187 5.11 -1.88 24.23
C ALA A 187 5.45 -0.38 24.38
N SER A 188 6.72 -0.08 24.69
CA SER A 188 7.18 1.28 25.03
C SER A 188 7.22 2.25 23.84
N ASP A 189 7.16 1.74 22.61
CA ASP A 189 7.18 2.48 21.35
C ASP A 189 5.77 2.72 20.77
N GLY A 190 4.71 2.37 21.52
CA GLY A 190 3.33 2.46 21.06
C GLY A 190 2.90 1.26 20.20
N ALA A 191 3.75 0.24 20.03
CA ALA A 191 3.33 -1.05 19.50
C ALA A 191 2.59 -1.87 20.57
N SER A 192 1.94 -2.95 20.14
CA SER A 192 1.45 -4.01 21.03
C SER A 192 2.08 -5.35 20.67
N LEU A 193 2.49 -6.08 21.71
CA LEU A 193 3.07 -7.41 21.61
C LEU A 193 2.00 -8.45 21.91
N HIS A 194 1.78 -9.39 20.99
CA HIS A 194 0.78 -10.46 21.09
C HIS A 194 1.49 -11.82 21.02
N PRO A 195 1.81 -12.43 22.17
CA PRO A 195 2.40 -13.77 22.21
C PRO A 195 1.40 -14.81 21.70
N ALA A 196 1.80 -15.60 20.71
CA ALA A 196 0.97 -16.61 20.07
C ALA A 196 1.62 -18.00 20.13
N LEU A 197 0.80 -19.03 19.95
CA LEU A 197 1.18 -20.43 19.92
C LEU A 197 0.37 -21.16 18.85
N ALA A 198 1.00 -21.59 17.78
CA ALA A 198 0.33 -22.24 16.66
C ALA A 198 1.21 -23.34 16.04
N ALA A 199 0.61 -24.32 15.37
CA ALA A 199 1.36 -25.34 14.67
C ALA A 199 2.03 -24.78 13.40
N PRO A 200 3.08 -25.42 12.86
CA PRO A 200 3.64 -24.99 11.58
C PRO A 200 2.65 -25.22 10.43
N THR A 201 2.06 -24.16 9.89
CA THR A 201 1.27 -24.13 8.64
C THR A 201 0.92 -22.65 8.29
N GLU A 202 0.07 -22.43 7.31
CA GLU A 202 -0.55 -21.15 6.99
C GLU A 202 -1.74 -20.86 7.94
N HIS A 203 -1.76 -19.72 8.60
CA HIS A 203 -2.77 -19.28 9.59
C HIS A 203 -3.41 -17.96 9.20
N GLN A 204 -4.68 -17.76 9.53
CA GLN A 204 -5.37 -16.49 9.27
C GLN A 204 -5.06 -15.50 10.39
N LEU A 205 -4.47 -14.35 10.07
CA LEU A 205 -4.32 -13.24 11.00
C LEU A 205 -5.32 -12.13 10.63
N THR A 206 -6.12 -11.70 11.59
CA THR A 206 -6.95 -10.50 11.47
C THR A 206 -6.67 -9.53 12.60
N VAL A 207 -6.69 -8.23 12.28
CA VAL A 207 -6.69 -7.15 13.27
C VAL A 207 -7.95 -6.34 13.07
N SER A 208 -8.73 -6.17 14.13
CA SER A 208 -9.97 -5.40 14.12
C SER A 208 -9.86 -4.18 15.04
N ARG A 209 -10.65 -3.15 14.74
CA ARG A 209 -10.86 -1.98 15.60
C ARG A 209 -12.35 -1.77 15.78
N ASP A 210 -12.79 -1.69 17.04
CA ASP A 210 -14.21 -1.56 17.39
C ASP A 210 -15.12 -2.61 16.70
N GLY A 211 -14.58 -3.81 16.46
CA GLY A 211 -15.29 -4.92 15.80
C GLY A 211 -15.11 -4.99 14.27
N GLU A 212 -14.61 -3.95 13.62
CA GLU A 212 -14.41 -3.92 12.18
C GLU A 212 -12.99 -4.39 11.80
N PRO A 213 -12.81 -5.33 10.85
CA PRO A 213 -11.49 -5.75 10.41
C PRO A 213 -10.79 -4.60 9.69
N ILE A 214 -9.54 -4.30 10.06
CA ILE A 214 -8.73 -3.22 9.45
C ILE A 214 -7.42 -3.75 8.83
N PHE A 215 -7.12 -5.02 9.07
CA PHE A 215 -6.02 -5.75 8.47
C PHE A 215 -6.36 -7.24 8.47
N ALA A 216 -6.02 -7.94 7.40
CA ALA A 216 -6.18 -9.37 7.28
C ALA A 216 -5.09 -9.94 6.37
N THR A 217 -4.50 -11.09 6.75
CA THR A 217 -3.50 -11.77 5.94
C THR A 217 -3.38 -13.25 6.31
N TRP A 218 -2.73 -14.03 5.45
CA TRP A 218 -2.31 -15.38 5.75
C TRP A 218 -0.84 -15.38 6.22
N LEU A 219 -0.57 -15.91 7.41
CA LEU A 219 0.76 -16.04 7.99
C LEU A 219 1.27 -17.47 7.83
N SER A 220 2.39 -17.64 7.12
CA SER A 220 3.08 -18.94 7.07
C SER A 220 4.01 -19.10 8.27
N ILE A 221 3.70 -20.07 9.13
CA ILE A 221 4.49 -20.43 10.31
C ILE A 221 5.31 -21.68 9.98
N GLY A 222 6.63 -21.55 10.00
CA GLY A 222 7.55 -22.67 9.81
C GLY A 222 7.86 -23.39 11.13
N ALA A 223 8.41 -24.60 11.02
CA ALA A 223 9.04 -25.26 12.16
C ALA A 223 10.28 -24.44 12.60
N PRO A 224 10.51 -24.26 13.92
CA PRO A 224 11.67 -23.52 14.39
C PRO A 224 12.94 -24.27 14.00
N ALA A 225 13.92 -23.55 13.44
CA ALA A 225 15.24 -24.13 13.28
C ALA A 225 15.84 -24.43 14.67
N PRO A 226 16.65 -25.49 14.83
CA PRO A 226 17.33 -25.76 16.09
C PRO A 226 18.11 -24.54 16.57
N GLY A 227 17.82 -24.06 17.79
CA GLY A 227 18.47 -22.87 18.36
C GLY A 227 17.97 -21.52 17.83
N ALA A 228 16.90 -21.49 17.03
CA ALA A 228 16.32 -20.24 16.53
C ALA A 228 15.77 -19.39 17.68
N GLN A 229 15.96 -18.08 17.55
CA GLN A 229 15.24 -17.11 18.36
C GLN A 229 13.74 -17.17 18.06
N ARG A 230 12.94 -16.71 19.02
CA ARG A 230 11.48 -16.61 18.89
C ARG A 230 11.12 -15.79 17.65
N LEU A 231 10.27 -16.33 16.78
CA LEU A 231 9.82 -15.67 15.55
C LEU A 231 9.04 -14.39 15.93
N VAL A 232 9.35 -13.29 15.25
CA VAL A 232 8.66 -11.99 15.42
C VAL A 232 8.01 -11.60 14.10
N VAL A 233 6.70 -11.35 14.12
CA VAL A 233 5.91 -10.96 12.95
C VAL A 233 5.50 -9.49 13.10
N PRO A 234 6.15 -8.55 12.39
CA PRO A 234 5.77 -7.14 12.43
C PRO A 234 4.57 -6.86 11.53
N ILE A 235 3.55 -6.19 12.08
CA ILE A 235 2.34 -5.77 11.38
C ILE A 235 2.19 -4.27 11.54
N VAL A 236 2.12 -3.54 10.42
CA VAL A 236 1.90 -2.09 10.42
C VAL A 236 0.47 -1.82 9.97
N VAL A 237 -0.36 -1.32 10.87
CA VAL A 237 -1.77 -1.03 10.61
C VAL A 237 -1.91 0.47 10.33
N GLY A 238 -2.34 0.84 9.11
CA GLY A 238 -2.61 2.23 8.73
C GLY A 238 -1.67 2.88 7.71
N GLY A 239 -0.90 2.10 6.96
CA GLY A 239 0.02 2.57 5.91
C GLY A 239 -0.53 2.52 4.47
N GLY A 240 -1.79 2.91 4.25
CA GLY A 240 -2.30 3.12 2.88
C GLY A 240 -1.60 4.29 2.17
N ALA A 241 -1.89 4.49 0.88
CA ALA A 241 -1.31 5.58 0.07
C ALA A 241 -1.51 7.00 0.66
N SER A 242 -2.48 7.16 1.56
CA SER A 242 -2.58 8.32 2.45
C SER A 242 -2.29 7.89 3.89
N CYS A 243 -1.49 8.69 4.56
CA CYS A 243 -1.17 8.45 5.96
C CYS A 243 -2.35 8.79 6.86
N SER A 244 -2.65 7.91 7.81
CA SER A 244 -3.66 8.18 8.82
C SER A 244 -3.19 9.25 9.81
N ALA A 245 -4.11 10.12 10.24
CA ALA A 245 -3.82 11.13 11.27
C ALA A 245 -3.26 10.53 12.57
N ALA A 246 -3.65 9.29 12.89
CA ALA A 246 -3.19 8.56 14.07
C ALA A 246 -1.67 8.33 14.08
N THR A 247 -1.05 8.16 12.91
CA THR A 247 0.40 7.99 12.75
C THR A 247 1.19 9.19 13.29
N PHE A 248 0.56 10.37 13.27
CA PHE A 248 1.20 11.62 13.66
C PHE A 248 0.92 12.04 15.10
N ALA A 249 0.23 11.21 15.89
CA ALA A 249 -0.18 11.55 17.26
C ALA A 249 0.99 11.90 18.20
N ASN A 250 2.18 11.38 17.91
CA ASN A 250 3.41 11.63 18.69
C ASN A 250 4.32 12.70 18.08
N VAL A 251 3.92 13.33 16.97
CA VAL A 251 4.71 14.41 16.36
C VAL A 251 4.72 15.61 17.30
N LYS A 252 5.92 16.12 17.58
CA LYS A 252 6.15 17.31 18.39
C LYS A 252 7.01 18.30 17.62
N VAL A 253 6.69 19.58 17.76
CA VAL A 253 7.49 20.68 17.21
C VAL A 253 8.06 21.47 18.39
N ASP A 254 9.38 21.59 18.45
CA ASP A 254 10.08 22.42 19.44
C ASP A 254 10.89 23.49 18.73
N SER A 255 10.47 24.75 18.85
CA SER A 255 11.02 25.92 18.15
C SER A 255 11.11 25.75 16.62
N ASP A 256 12.19 25.13 16.14
CA ASP A 256 12.53 24.85 14.75
C ASP A 256 12.83 23.36 14.46
N ASP A 257 12.81 22.50 15.48
CA ASP A 257 13.01 21.05 15.34
C ASP A 257 11.68 20.27 15.37
N VAL A 258 11.62 19.17 14.63
CA VAL A 258 10.44 18.32 14.51
C VAL A 258 10.79 16.90 14.93
N GLY A 259 10.26 16.49 16.08
CA GLY A 259 10.32 15.11 16.55
C GLY A 259 9.17 14.29 15.99
N ALA A 260 9.46 13.30 15.15
CA ALA A 260 8.47 12.47 14.46
C ALA A 260 8.61 10.96 14.73
N LYS A 261 9.03 10.60 15.95
CA LYS A 261 9.23 9.20 16.34
C LYS A 261 7.94 8.37 16.17
N GLY A 262 8.05 7.21 15.53
CA GLY A 262 6.95 6.29 15.27
C GLY A 262 6.13 6.60 14.00
N VAL A 263 6.51 7.62 13.23
CA VAL A 263 5.83 7.93 11.96
C VAL A 263 6.29 6.96 10.87
N SER A 264 5.40 6.07 10.44
CA SER A 264 5.66 5.07 9.39
C SER A 264 5.47 5.59 7.97
N CYS A 265 5.01 6.83 7.82
CA CYS A 265 4.77 7.48 6.54
C CYS A 265 6.06 7.72 5.79
N ASP A 266 6.23 7.10 4.61
CA ASP A 266 7.46 7.25 3.83
C ASP A 266 7.79 8.71 3.56
N ARG A 267 6.80 9.51 3.13
CA ARG A 267 6.94 10.95 2.88
C ARG A 267 5.72 11.72 3.33
N TRP A 268 5.94 12.82 4.04
CA TRP A 268 4.88 13.69 4.53
C TRP A 268 5.39 15.11 4.75
N ILE A 269 4.45 16.04 4.94
CA ILE A 269 4.73 17.45 5.17
C ILE A 269 4.11 17.85 6.50
N LEU A 270 4.93 18.43 7.37
CA LEU A 270 4.44 19.18 8.52
C LEU A 270 4.13 20.60 8.08
N ALA A 271 2.94 21.08 8.38
CA ALA A 271 2.55 22.46 8.17
C ALA A 271 1.96 23.07 9.44
N MET A 272 2.35 24.30 9.75
CA MET A 272 1.79 25.05 10.88
C MET A 272 1.73 26.54 10.56
N PRO A 273 0.87 27.32 11.23
CA PRO A 273 0.87 28.76 11.06
C PRO A 273 2.23 29.37 11.39
N ALA A 274 2.64 30.34 10.57
CA ALA A 274 3.76 31.20 10.94
C ALA A 274 3.26 32.35 11.83
N PRO A 275 4.14 33.00 12.62
CA PRO A 275 3.78 34.19 13.41
C PRO A 275 3.27 35.36 12.55
N ARG A 276 3.64 35.40 11.26
CA ARG A 276 3.20 36.43 10.31
C ARG A 276 1.90 36.03 9.62
N ARG A 277 0.97 36.98 9.46
CA ARG A 277 -0.26 36.76 8.69
C ARG A 277 0.07 36.43 7.23
N GLY A 278 -0.73 35.54 6.62
CA GLY A 278 -0.51 35.10 5.24
C GLY A 278 0.70 34.19 5.04
N ALA A 279 1.29 33.67 6.12
CA ALA A 279 2.47 32.82 6.08
C ALA A 279 2.24 31.46 6.75
N VAL A 280 2.94 30.45 6.26
CA VAL A 280 2.91 29.08 6.76
C VAL A 280 4.34 28.59 6.97
N ARG A 281 4.59 27.88 8.05
CA ARG A 281 5.84 27.17 8.30
C ARG A 281 5.67 25.72 7.84
N VAL A 282 6.60 25.23 7.02
CA VAL A 282 6.52 23.92 6.38
C VAL A 282 7.84 23.17 6.54
N ALA A 283 7.79 21.92 7.01
CA ALA A 283 8.91 20.99 6.99
C ALA A 283 8.57 19.78 6.14
N ARG A 284 9.54 19.31 5.35
CA ARG A 284 9.44 18.04 4.61
C ARG A 284 10.01 16.94 5.48
N CYS A 285 9.32 15.82 5.57
CA CYS A 285 9.70 14.72 6.42
C CYS A 285 9.69 13.40 5.64
N ASP A 286 10.71 12.60 5.90
CA ASP A 286 10.87 11.23 5.43
C ASP A 286 10.82 10.30 6.65
N ARG A 287 9.70 9.60 6.83
CA ARG A 287 9.39 8.79 8.03
C ARG A 287 9.54 9.62 9.32
N GLU A 288 10.48 9.25 10.17
CA GLU A 288 10.72 9.89 11.47
C GLU A 288 11.68 11.10 11.40
N SER A 289 12.25 11.38 10.22
CA SER A 289 13.23 12.45 10.03
C SER A 289 12.61 13.62 9.29
N CYS A 290 12.81 14.84 9.79
CA CYS A 290 12.30 16.05 9.17
C CYS A 290 13.44 17.01 8.83
N GLY A 291 13.31 17.70 7.69
CA GLY A 291 14.14 18.84 7.36
C GLY A 291 13.77 20.08 8.20
N PRO A 292 14.48 21.20 8.01
CA PRO A 292 14.22 22.42 8.76
C PRO A 292 12.82 22.98 8.45
N LEU A 293 12.25 23.65 9.45
CA LEU A 293 10.98 24.31 9.33
C LEU A 293 11.14 25.64 8.56
N LEU A 294 10.64 25.69 7.33
CA LEU A 294 10.79 26.85 6.44
C LEU A 294 9.53 27.69 6.40
N GLU A 295 9.66 29.00 6.58
CA GLU A 295 8.53 29.93 6.39
C GLU A 295 8.30 30.22 4.90
N TRP A 296 7.05 30.09 4.47
CA TRP A 296 6.55 30.46 3.15
C TRP A 296 5.49 31.53 3.29
N ARG A 297 5.52 32.52 2.40
CA ARG A 297 4.56 33.62 2.36
C ARG A 297 3.90 33.69 1.01
N VAL A 298 2.61 33.96 1.02
CA VAL A 298 1.93 34.48 -0.16
C VAL A 298 2.31 35.95 -0.27
N GLU A 299 3.02 36.33 -1.32
CA GLU A 299 3.21 37.75 -1.61
C GLU A 299 1.84 38.36 -1.92
N SER A 300 1.35 39.17 -0.99
CA SER A 300 0.14 39.94 -1.18
C SER A 300 0.38 40.95 -2.31
N ALA A 301 -0.55 41.04 -3.26
CA ALA A 301 -0.52 42.09 -4.28
C ALA A 301 -0.52 43.51 -3.69
N ALA A 302 -0.88 43.68 -2.41
CA ALA A 302 -0.77 44.95 -1.70
C ALA A 302 0.65 45.25 -1.17
N ASP A 303 1.50 44.23 -1.00
CA ASP A 303 2.92 44.39 -0.62
C ASP A 303 3.82 44.61 -1.83
N MET A 304 3.36 44.19 -3.02
CA MET A 304 3.90 44.69 -4.28
C MET A 304 3.48 46.15 -4.40
N GLY A 305 4.40 47.07 -4.06
CA GLY A 305 4.19 48.51 -4.21
C GLY A 305 3.62 48.89 -5.58
N PRO A 306 3.12 50.14 -5.75
CA PRO A 306 2.41 50.55 -6.95
C PRO A 306 3.15 50.06 -8.20
N PRO A 307 2.44 49.46 -9.17
CA PRO A 307 3.07 48.83 -10.33
C PRO A 307 4.10 49.81 -10.87
N LEU A 308 5.36 49.38 -10.90
CA LEU A 308 6.44 50.18 -11.49
C LEU A 308 5.90 50.66 -12.83
N GLY A 309 5.77 51.99 -12.95
CA GLY A 309 5.13 52.60 -14.12
C GLY A 309 5.70 52.00 -15.40
N PRO A 310 4.87 51.87 -16.46
CA PRO A 310 5.25 51.12 -17.66
C PRO A 310 6.67 51.49 -18.06
N PRO A 311 7.58 50.49 -18.21
CA PRO A 311 8.96 50.78 -18.55
C PRO A 311 8.94 51.70 -19.77
N LYS A 312 9.58 52.87 -19.65
CA LYS A 312 9.70 53.83 -20.75
C LYS A 312 10.14 53.02 -21.97
N ARG A 313 9.26 52.87 -22.97
CA ARG A 313 9.57 52.09 -24.17
C ARG A 313 10.90 52.62 -24.72
N PRO A 314 11.96 51.80 -24.81
CA PRO A 314 13.14 52.22 -25.52
C PRO A 314 12.70 52.50 -26.96
N THR A 315 12.88 53.74 -27.42
CA THR A 315 12.51 54.23 -28.76
C THR A 315 13.44 53.69 -29.85
N GLY A 316 14.18 52.61 -29.59
CA GLY A 316 15.08 51.94 -30.52
C GLY A 316 14.83 50.44 -30.52
N MET A 317 14.88 49.82 -31.69
CA MET A 317 14.90 48.36 -31.79
C MET A 317 16.09 47.83 -30.97
N PRO A 318 15.89 46.81 -30.12
CA PRO A 318 17.00 46.21 -29.41
C PRO A 318 17.98 45.60 -30.41
N ALA A 319 19.29 45.75 -30.18
CA ALA A 319 20.33 45.35 -31.12
C ALA A 319 20.19 43.90 -31.60
N TRP A 320 19.67 43.00 -30.76
CA TRP A 320 19.42 41.61 -31.15
C TRP A 320 18.44 41.49 -32.32
N ALA A 321 17.42 42.34 -32.41
CA ALA A 321 16.44 42.33 -33.51
C ALA A 321 17.06 42.71 -34.86
N THR A 322 18.08 43.58 -34.83
CA THR A 322 18.85 43.93 -36.04
C THR A 322 19.70 42.75 -36.51
N TRP A 323 20.30 42.00 -35.59
CA TRP A 323 21.08 40.80 -35.91
C TRP A 323 20.21 39.63 -36.40
N THR A 324 19.00 39.43 -35.86
CA THR A 324 18.09 38.38 -36.36
C THR A 324 17.62 38.64 -37.79
N LEU A 325 17.32 39.89 -38.15
CA LEU A 325 16.92 40.24 -39.52
C LEU A 325 18.04 40.00 -40.53
N LEU A 326 19.28 40.32 -40.18
CA LEU A 326 20.46 40.02 -41.00
C LEU A 326 20.71 38.50 -41.12
N GLY A 327 20.55 37.75 -40.02
CA GLY A 327 20.74 36.30 -40.01
C GLY A 327 19.72 35.53 -40.87
N VAL A 328 18.44 35.92 -40.81
CA VAL A 328 17.37 35.31 -41.62
C VAL A 328 17.60 35.56 -43.12
N GLY A 329 18.08 36.77 -43.48
CA GLY A 329 18.42 37.09 -44.88
C GLY A 329 19.54 36.21 -45.44
N ALA A 330 20.61 35.98 -44.67
CA ALA A 330 21.73 35.15 -45.08
C ALA A 330 21.34 33.66 -45.23
N ALA A 331 20.55 33.12 -44.29
CA ALA A 331 20.10 31.73 -44.32
C ALA A 331 19.16 31.47 -45.53
N ALA A 332 18.24 32.39 -45.82
CA ALA A 332 17.35 32.28 -46.97
C ALA A 332 18.12 32.26 -48.31
N ALA A 333 19.09 33.17 -48.48
CA ALA A 333 19.92 33.23 -49.70
C ALA A 333 20.74 31.94 -49.91
N THR A 334 21.31 31.40 -48.83
CA THR A 334 22.10 30.16 -48.89
C THR A 334 21.24 28.95 -49.24
N THR A 335 20.03 28.88 -48.68
CA THR A 335 19.09 27.77 -48.95
C THR A 335 18.61 27.79 -50.41
N ILE A 336 18.28 28.97 -50.95
CA ILE A 336 17.89 29.11 -52.37
C ILE A 336 19.04 28.68 -53.30
N THR A 337 20.28 29.04 -52.96
CA THR A 337 21.46 28.68 -53.76
C THR A 337 21.70 27.16 -53.75
N LEU A 338 21.58 26.50 -52.59
CA LEU A 338 21.77 25.05 -52.47
C LEU A 338 20.72 24.25 -53.27
N VAL A 339 19.46 24.69 -53.25
CA VAL A 339 18.39 24.07 -54.06
C VAL A 339 18.64 24.28 -55.56
N ALA A 340 19.06 25.47 -55.98
CA ALA A 340 19.36 25.76 -57.38
C ALA A 340 20.57 24.97 -57.93
N THR A 341 21.52 24.58 -57.07
CA THR A 341 22.70 23.80 -57.46
C THR A 341 22.48 22.28 -57.54
N GLY A 342 21.26 21.78 -57.29
CA GLY A 342 20.92 20.36 -57.50
C GLY A 342 21.56 19.39 -56.50
N VAL A 343 22.02 19.87 -55.34
CA VAL A 343 22.68 19.05 -54.30
C VAL A 343 21.75 17.98 -53.70
N PHE A 344 20.43 18.10 -53.90
CA PHE A 344 19.42 17.20 -53.32
C PHE A 344 18.74 16.26 -54.34
N ASP A 345 19.31 16.04 -55.52
CA ASP A 345 18.85 14.94 -56.39
C ASP A 345 19.22 13.58 -55.78
N ALA A 346 18.37 13.12 -54.86
CA ALA A 346 18.45 11.80 -54.26
C ALA A 346 18.07 10.74 -55.30
N ARG A 347 19.00 9.83 -55.61
CA ARG A 347 18.71 8.64 -56.41
C ARG A 347 17.69 7.79 -55.68
N THR A 348 16.60 7.46 -56.36
CA THR A 348 15.56 6.55 -55.89
C THR A 348 16.16 5.18 -55.57
N VAL A 349 16.14 4.78 -54.31
CA VAL A 349 16.47 3.43 -53.88
C VAL A 349 15.16 2.72 -53.54
N GLU A 350 14.84 1.68 -54.30
CA GLU A 350 13.65 0.85 -54.09
C GLU A 350 13.76 0.06 -52.77
N PRO A 351 12.78 0.15 -51.85
CA PRO A 351 12.82 -0.61 -50.61
C PRO A 351 12.43 -2.08 -50.85
N ARG A 352 13.33 -2.99 -50.51
CA ARG A 352 13.08 -4.44 -50.49
C ARG A 352 12.58 -4.85 -49.11
N PHE A 353 11.32 -5.28 -49.01
CA PHE A 353 10.76 -5.85 -47.78
C PHE A 353 11.08 -7.35 -47.69
N VAL A 354 11.68 -7.78 -46.58
CA VAL A 354 11.92 -9.20 -46.26
C VAL A 354 10.97 -9.60 -45.14
N ASN A 355 9.99 -10.45 -45.45
CA ASN A 355 9.11 -11.09 -44.47
C ASN A 355 9.77 -12.39 -43.97
N GLY A 356 10.10 -12.46 -42.68
CA GLY A 356 10.60 -13.66 -42.02
C GLY A 356 9.45 -14.55 -41.57
N GLY A 357 9.42 -15.80 -42.06
CA GLY A 357 8.41 -16.80 -41.76
C GLY A 357 8.59 -17.47 -40.38
N VAL A 358 7.45 -17.87 -39.82
CA VAL A 358 7.30 -18.67 -38.60
C VAL A 358 7.75 -20.10 -38.86
N ARG A 359 8.53 -20.66 -37.92
CA ARG A 359 8.93 -22.08 -37.93
C ARG A 359 8.05 -22.82 -36.91
N THR A 360 7.23 -23.73 -37.40
CA THR A 360 6.55 -24.76 -36.60
C THR A 360 7.42 -26.00 -36.61
N ASP A 361 7.73 -26.53 -35.42
CA ASP A 361 7.99 -27.95 -35.19
C ASP A 361 7.26 -28.35 -33.90
#